data_AF-A0AAW5MSE7-F1
#
_entry.id   AF-A0AAW5MSE7-F1
#
_cell.length_a   1.000
_cell.length_b   1.000
_cell.length_c   1.000
_cell.angle_alpha   90.00
_cell.angle_beta   90.00
_cell.angle_gamma   90.00
#
_symmetry.space_group_name_H-M   'P 1'
#
loop_
_entity.id
_entity.type
_entity.pdbx_description
1 polymer ?
#
loop_
_entity_poly.entity_id
_entity_poly.type
_entity_poly.pdbx_seq_one_letter_code
_entity_poly.pdbx_strand_id
1 'polypeptide(L)' 'MRHVVDGDYTPHSAVDIFVKDLGLVADTAKALHFPLPLASTALNMFTSASNAGYGKEDDSAVIKIFSGITLPGAKS' A
#
# COMPACT_ATOMS: atom_id res chain seq x y z
N MET A 1 -0.44 -8.98 -9.71
CA MET A 1 0.52 -7.86 -9.65
C MET A 1 1.48 -7.93 -10.84
N ARG A 2 1.02 -7.55 -12.03
CA ARG A 2 1.90 -7.52 -13.22
C ARG A 2 2.92 -6.36 -13.12
N HIS A 3 2.49 -5.25 -12.54
CA HIS A 3 3.30 -4.03 -12.32
C HIS A 3 4.62 -4.32 -11.56
N VAL A 4 4.55 -5.11 -10.49
CA VAL A 4 5.74 -5.56 -9.73
C VAL A 4 6.71 -6.38 -10.58
N VAL A 5 6.18 -7.29 -11.40
CA VAL A 5 7.00 -8.17 -12.26
C VAL A 5 7.68 -7.35 -13.35
N ASP A 6 6.96 -6.39 -13.91
CA ASP A 6 7.46 -5.48 -14.94
C ASP A 6 8.38 -4.38 -14.34
N GLY A 7 8.43 -4.24 -13.02
CA GLY A 7 9.18 -3.20 -12.31
C GLY A 7 8.66 -1.78 -12.56
N ASP A 8 7.44 -1.66 -13.07
CA ASP A 8 6.79 -0.39 -13.40
C ASP A 8 5.83 0.00 -12.28
N TYR A 9 6.14 1.12 -11.62
CA TYR A 9 5.35 1.69 -10.53
C TYR A 9 4.74 3.03 -10.94
N THR A 10 4.59 3.28 -12.25
CA THR A 10 3.85 4.43 -12.78
C THR A 10 2.42 4.41 -12.20
N PRO A 11 1.97 5.50 -11.56
CA PRO A 11 0.74 5.48 -10.78
C PRO A 11 -0.50 5.38 -11.67
N HIS A 12 -1.12 4.20 -11.70
CA HIS A 12 -2.47 4.00 -12.22
C HIS A 12 -3.51 4.15 -11.09
N SER A 13 -3.13 3.71 -9.89
CA SER A 13 -3.78 4.03 -8.63
C SER A 13 -2.69 4.24 -7.58
N ALA A 14 -2.67 5.38 -6.88
CA ALA A 14 -1.56 5.70 -5.99
C ALA A 14 -1.67 5.03 -4.61
N VAL A 15 -0.53 4.74 -3.97
CA VAL A 15 -0.46 4.27 -2.57
C VAL A 15 -1.28 5.16 -1.62
N ASP A 16 -1.19 6.49 -1.76
CA ASP A 16 -1.93 7.43 -0.90
C ASP A 16 -3.45 7.36 -1.09
N ILE A 17 -3.94 6.89 -2.25
CA ILE A 17 -5.38 6.65 -2.45
C ILE A 17 -5.84 5.50 -1.55
N PHE A 18 -5.05 4.44 -1.43
CA PHE A 18 -5.34 3.31 -0.54
C PHE A 18 -5.25 3.70 0.94
N VAL A 19 -4.31 4.56 1.33
CA VAL A 19 -4.27 5.12 2.70
C VAL A 19 -5.58 5.84 3.02
N LYS A 20 -6.05 6.69 2.11
CA LYS A 20 -7.31 7.44 2.26
C LYS A 20 -8.52 6.50 2.31
N ASP A 21 -8.67 5.59 1.35
CA ASP A 21 -9.85 4.71 1.26
C ASP A 21 -9.91 3.73 2.44
N LEU A 22 -8.79 3.13 2.84
CA LEU A 22 -8.74 2.25 4.01
C LEU A 22 -8.96 3.00 5.32
N GLY A 23 -8.58 4.28 5.39
CA GLY A 23 -8.94 5.17 6.50
C GLY A 23 -10.46 5.31 6.65
N LEU A 24 -11.17 5.59 5.55
CA LEU A 24 -12.64 5.68 5.55
C LEU A 24 -13.31 4.36 5.96
N VAL A 25 -12.77 3.23 5.51
CA VAL A 25 -13.24 1.89 5.90
C VAL A 25 -13.03 1.66 7.40
N ALA A 26 -11.86 2.01 7.94
CA ALA A 26 -11.55 1.86 9.36
C ALA A 26 -12.45 2.75 10.24
N ASP A 27 -12.70 3.99 9.84
CA ASP A 27 -13.60 4.92 10.55
C ASP A 27 -15.04 4.40 10.59
N THR A 28 -15.53 3.87 9.47
CA THR A 28 -16.86 3.27 9.37
C THR A 28 -16.97 2.03 10.28
N ALA A 29 -16.00 1.13 10.23
CA ALA A 29 -16.00 -0.07 11.07
C ALA A 29 -15.90 0.25 12.56
N LYS A 30 -15.14 1.28 12.94
CA LYS A 30 -15.08 1.79 14.31
C LYS A 30 -16.45 2.27 14.79
N ALA A 31 -17.19 3.01 13.96
CA ALA A 31 -18.54 3.48 14.28
C ALA A 31 -19.54 2.32 14.46
N LEU A 32 -19.30 1.19 13.78
CA LEU A 32 -20.13 -0.02 13.85
C LEU A 32 -19.64 -1.06 14.87
N HIS A 33 -18.56 -0.79 15.60
CA HIS A 33 -17.89 -1.76 16.49
C HIS A 33 -17.54 -3.08 15.76
N PHE A 34 -17.16 -3.01 14.49
CA PHE A 34 -16.88 -4.17 13.64
C PHE A 34 -15.38 -4.41 13.48
N PRO A 35 -14.87 -5.62 13.78
CA PRO A 35 -13.44 -5.93 13.66
C PRO A 35 -13.01 -6.12 12.20
N LEU A 36 -11.87 -5.52 11.81
CA LEU A 36 -11.31 -5.60 10.45
C LEU A 36 -9.84 -6.06 10.44
N PRO A 37 -9.51 -7.27 10.90
CA PRO A 37 -8.11 -7.69 11.04
C PRO A 37 -7.30 -7.54 9.75
N LEU A 38 -7.86 -7.96 8.61
CA LEU A 38 -7.16 -7.87 7.32
C LEU A 38 -7.05 -6.44 6.79
N ALA A 39 -8.12 -5.64 6.89
CA ALA A 39 -8.10 -4.26 6.38
C ALA A 39 -7.23 -3.36 7.26
N SER A 40 -7.19 -3.59 8.58
CA SER A 40 -6.28 -2.90 9.49
C SER A 40 -4.81 -3.22 9.18
N THR A 41 -4.49 -4.49 8.88
CA THR A 41 -3.15 -4.86 8.40
C THR A 41 -2.81 -4.17 7.09
N ALA A 42 -3.74 -4.16 6.12
CA ALA A 42 -3.54 -3.48 4.84
C ALA A 42 -3.30 -1.97 5.03
N LEU A 43 -4.10 -1.30 5.87
CA LEU A 43 -3.94 0.13 6.18
C LEU A 43 -2.55 0.42 6.74
N ASN A 44 -2.07 -0.41 7.67
CA ASN A 44 -0.73 -0.29 8.22
C ASN A 44 0.34 -0.43 7.13
N MET A 45 0.21 -1.41 6.24
CA MET A 45 1.16 -1.62 5.13
C MET A 45 1.20 -0.42 4.17
N PHE A 46 0.05 0.08 3.73
CA PHE A 46 -0.01 1.24 2.83
C PHE A 46 0.48 2.52 3.53
N THR A 47 0.20 2.70 4.82
CA THR A 47 0.73 3.82 5.60
C THR A 47 2.25 3.74 5.72
N SER A 48 2.81 2.55 5.97
CA SER A 48 4.26 2.33 5.96
C SER A 48 4.89 2.64 4.60
N ALA A 49 4.25 2.23 3.50
CA ALA A 49 4.72 2.51 2.15
C ALA A 49 4.70 4.01 1.82
N SER A 50 3.62 4.71 2.19
CA SER A 50 3.50 6.17 2.05
C SER A 50 4.60 6.89 2.84
N ASN A 51 4.80 6.52 4.11
CA ASN A 51 5.86 7.08 4.97
C ASN A 51 7.27 6.80 4.46
N ALA A 52 7.47 5.70 3.72
CA ALA A 52 8.75 5.38 3.07
C ALA A 52 8.99 6.18 1.78
N GLY A 53 8.07 7.08 1.40
CA GLY A 53 8.19 7.96 0.23
C GLY A 53 7.52 7.44 -1.04
N TYR A 54 6.80 6.31 -0.98
CA TYR A 54 6.14 5.70 -2.15
C TYR A 54 4.71 6.18 -2.37
N GLY A 55 4.25 7.21 -1.64
CA GLY A 55 2.85 7.66 -1.65
C GLY A 55 2.28 7.99 -3.05
N LYS A 56 3.12 8.49 -3.96
CA LYS A 56 2.75 8.85 -5.34
C LYS A 56 3.01 7.76 -6.37
N GLU A 57 3.53 6.61 -5.96
CA GLU A 57 3.72 5.46 -6.83
C GLU A 57 2.44 4.63 -6.90
N ASP A 58 2.38 3.72 -7.87
CA ASP A 58 1.31 2.72 -7.98
C ASP A 58 1.12 1.94 -6.67
N ASP A 59 -0.12 1.52 -6.38
CA ASP A 59 -0.49 0.78 -5.17
C ASP A 59 0.35 -0.49 -4.95
N SER A 60 0.83 -1.09 -6.03
CA SER A 60 1.75 -2.22 -6.02
C SER A 60 3.11 -1.91 -5.37
N ALA A 61 3.49 -0.64 -5.24
CA ALA A 61 4.69 -0.19 -4.52
C ALA A 61 4.65 -0.52 -3.02
N VAL A 62 3.49 -0.90 -2.47
CA VAL A 62 3.40 -1.46 -1.11
C VAL A 62 4.34 -2.65 -0.91
N ILE A 63 4.70 -3.38 -1.97
CA ILE A 63 5.66 -4.48 -1.89
C ILE A 63 7.08 -4.02 -1.49
N LYS A 64 7.44 -2.76 -1.72
CA LYS A 64 8.78 -2.21 -1.42
C LYS A 64 9.09 -2.13 0.07
N ILE A 65 8.08 -2.24 0.95
CA ILE A 65 8.27 -2.22 2.40
C ILE A 65 8.78 -3.54 2.98
N PHE A 66 8.74 -4.63 2.20
CA PHE A 66 9.21 -5.94 2.63
C PHE A 66 10.73 -6.02 2.49
N SER A 67 11.42 -6.30 3.58
CA SER A 67 12.87 -6.52 3.57
C SER A 67 13.23 -7.90 3.03
N GLY A 68 14.43 -8.02 2.45
CA GLY A 68 14.98 -9.31 2.01
C GLY A 68 14.42 -9.84 0.68
N ILE A 69 13.66 -9.03 -0.07
CA ILE A 69 13.22 -9.37 -1.42
C ILE A 69 13.97 -8.53 -2.47
N THR A 70 14.24 -9.14 -3.63
CA THR A 70 14.81 -8.43 -4.79
C THR A 70 13.67 -8.09 -5.74
N LEU A 71 13.48 -6.80 -6.02
CA LEU A 71 12.45 -6.33 -6.93
C LEU A 71 13.03 -6.03 -8.32
N PRO A 72 12.34 -6.38 -9.40
CA PRO A 72 12.70 -5.96 -10.75
C PRO A 72 12.80 -4.43 -10.84
N GLY A 73 13.80 -3.93 -11.57
CA GLY A 73 13.98 -2.49 -11.80
C GLY A 73 14.57 -1.69 -10.62
N ALA A 74 14.81 -2.31 -9.46
CA ALA A 74 15.56 -1.68 -8.37
C ALA A 74 17.02 -1.46 -8.82
N LYS A 75 17.43 -0.20 -9.01
CA LYS A 75 18.83 0.14 -9.25
C LYS A 75 19.63 -0.13 -7.97
N SER A 76 20.73 -0.88 -8.10
CA SER A 76 21.78 -0.99 -7.07
C SER A 76 22.32 0.37 -6.66
#